data_AF-M6Y5V7-F1
#
_entry.id   AF-M6Y5V7-F1
#
_cell.length_a   1.000
_cell.length_b   1.000
_cell.length_c   1.000
_cell.angle_alpha   90.00
_cell.angle_beta   90.00
_cell.angle_gamma   90.00
#
_symmetry.space_group_name_H-M   'P 1'
#
loop_
_entity.id
_entity.type
_entity.pdbx_description
1 polymer ?
#
loop_
_entity_poly.entity_id
_entity_poly.type
_entity_poly.pdbx_seq_one_letter_code
_entity_poly.pdbx_strand_id
1 'polypeptide(L)'
;MFLKGNQLTSLPKEIEQLQNLQQLDLSKNRFTTFPKEIEQLQNLKLLRLYSNSFSLEEKQEIQKLLPNCEIDFEGKVESEE
;
A
#
# COMPACT_ATOMS: atom_id res chain seq x y z
N MET A 1 0.91 8.45 -5.93
CA MET A 1 -0.05 7.91 -6.94
C MET A 1 -1.33 7.57 -6.21
N PHE A 2 -2.49 8.02 -6.70
CA PHE A 2 -3.78 7.79 -6.04
C PHE A 2 -4.59 6.76 -6.81
N LEU A 3 -4.68 5.54 -6.28
CA LEU A 3 -5.54 4.46 -6.79
C LEU A 3 -6.71 4.19 -5.83
N LYS A 4 -7.03 5.16 -4.98
CA LYS A 4 -8.07 5.09 -3.97
C LYS A 4 -9.45 4.86 -4.58
N GLY A 5 -10.24 3.96 -4.00
CA GLY A 5 -11.64 3.77 -4.37
C GLY A 5 -11.86 2.98 -5.65
N ASN A 6 -10.85 2.23 -6.11
CA ASN A 6 -11.02 1.30 -7.23
C ASN A 6 -11.46 -0.09 -6.75
N GLN A 7 -11.72 -1.00 -7.67
CA GLN A 7 -12.01 -2.41 -7.36
C GLN A 7 -10.78 -3.30 -7.60
N LEU A 8 -9.57 -2.75 -7.37
CA LEU A 8 -8.33 -3.47 -7.63
C LEU A 8 -8.14 -4.60 -6.62
N THR A 9 -7.75 -5.76 -7.14
CA THR A 9 -7.39 -6.97 -6.37
C THR A 9 -5.91 -7.32 -6.49
N SER A 10 -5.23 -6.79 -7.51
CA SER A 10 -3.80 -6.96 -7.76
C SER A 10 -3.20 -5.67 -8.33
N LEU A 11 -1.87 -5.55 -8.25
CA LEU A 11 -1.13 -4.50 -8.95
C LEU A 11 -0.38 -5.08 -10.15
N PRO A 12 -0.21 -4.29 -11.22
CA PRO A 12 0.62 -4.66 -12.36
C PRO A 12 2.10 -4.65 -11.95
N LYS A 13 2.91 -5.54 -12.54
CA LYS A 13 4.37 -5.63 -12.27
C LYS A 13 5.11 -4.35 -12.61
N GLU A 14 4.56 -3.57 -13.54
CA GLU A 14 5.08 -2.29 -13.99
C GLU A 14 5.18 -1.27 -12.83
N ILE A 15 4.46 -1.46 -11.72
CA ILE A 15 4.60 -0.59 -10.55
C ILE A 15 6.02 -0.64 -9.97
N GLU A 16 6.74 -1.75 -10.11
CA GLU A 16 8.14 -1.90 -9.71
C GLU A 16 9.06 -0.90 -10.40
N GLN A 17 8.68 -0.35 -11.56
CA GLN A 17 9.47 0.66 -12.28
C GLN A 17 9.36 2.06 -11.64
N LEU A 18 8.39 2.29 -10.76
CA LEU A 18 8.18 3.58 -10.09
C LEU A 18 9.15 3.77 -8.92
N GLN A 19 10.44 3.64 -9.20
CA GLN A 19 11.51 3.72 -8.19
C GLN A 19 11.56 5.05 -7.44
N ASN A 20 11.01 6.13 -8.00
CA ASN A 20 10.94 7.44 -7.33
C ASN A 20 9.66 7.66 -6.51
N LEU A 21 8.78 6.66 -6.42
CA LEU A 21 7.49 6.79 -5.75
C LEU A 21 7.68 6.82 -4.22
N GLN A 22 7.32 7.95 -3.60
CA GLN A 22 7.40 8.12 -2.16
C GLN A 22 6.08 7.88 -1.44
N GLN A 23 4.95 8.08 -2.13
CA GLN A 23 3.62 7.92 -1.55
C GLN A 23 2.70 7.13 -2.49
N LEU A 24 2.11 6.07 -1.95
CA LEU A 24 1.17 5.20 -2.66
C LEU A 24 -0.12 5.06 -1.86
N ASP A 25 -1.25 5.41 -2.47
CA ASP A 25 -2.56 5.25 -1.87
C ASP A 25 -3.36 4.17 -2.62
N LEU A 26 -3.53 3.02 -1.96
CA LEU A 26 -4.34 1.88 -2.38
C LEU A 26 -5.57 1.71 -1.51
N SER A 27 -5.93 2.71 -0.71
CA SER A 27 -7.09 2.64 0.18
C SER A 27 -8.40 2.44 -0.57
N LYS A 28 -9.41 1.90 0.10
CA LYS A 28 -10.74 1.65 -0.48
C LYS A 28 -10.68 0.78 -1.75
N ASN A 29 -9.88 -0.29 -1.73
CA ASN A 29 -9.82 -1.29 -2.80
C ASN A 29 -10.29 -2.66 -2.29
N ARG A 30 -10.04 -3.73 -3.06
CA ARG A 30 -10.42 -5.11 -2.72
C ARG A 30 -9.20 -6.02 -2.58
N PHE A 31 -8.06 -5.47 -2.17
CA PHE A 31 -6.88 -6.29 -1.88
C PHE A 31 -7.16 -7.19 -0.68
N THR A 32 -7.00 -8.49 -0.90
CA THR A 32 -7.05 -9.53 0.15
C THR A 32 -5.67 -9.98 0.58
N THR A 33 -4.70 -9.87 -0.33
CA THR A 33 -3.30 -10.27 -0.16
C THR A 33 -2.38 -9.13 -0.55
N PHE A 34 -1.23 -9.04 0.10
CA PHE A 34 -0.25 -8.01 -0.21
C PHE A 34 0.40 -8.21 -1.59
N PRO A 35 0.38 -7.20 -2.47
CA PRO A 35 1.13 -7.23 -3.71
C PRO A 35 2.62 -7.05 -3.44
N LYS A 36 3.40 -8.11 -3.67
CA LYS A 36 4.86 -8.15 -3.46
C LYS A 36 5.61 -7.16 -4.35
N GLU A 37 4.99 -6.70 -5.42
CA GLU A 37 5.53 -5.67 -6.31
C GLU A 37 5.83 -4.36 -5.55
N ILE A 38 5.11 -4.07 -4.45
CA ILE A 38 5.37 -2.90 -3.60
C ILE A 38 6.72 -3.05 -2.86
N GLU A 39 7.19 -4.27 -2.60
CA GLU A 39 8.49 -4.50 -1.94
C GLU A 39 9.66 -3.90 -2.74
N GLN A 40 9.52 -3.81 -4.07
CA GLN A 40 10.53 -3.23 -4.96
C GLN A 40 10.57 -1.70 -4.92
N LEU A 41 9.58 -1.04 -4.30
CA LEU A 41 9.51 0.41 -4.18
C LEU A 41 10.37 0.91 -3.01
N GLN A 42 11.69 0.89 -3.20
CA GLN A 42 12.65 1.21 -2.13
C GLN A 42 12.54 2.64 -1.59
N ASN A 43 12.01 3.58 -2.38
CA ASN A 43 11.82 4.97 -1.96
C ASN A 43 10.44 5.25 -1.37
N LEU A 44 9.59 4.22 -1.20
CA LEU A 44 8.26 4.38 -0.64
C LEU A 44 8.34 4.71 0.85
N LYS A 45 7.79 5.86 1.22
CA LYS A 45 7.75 6.36 2.60
C LYS A 45 6.38 6.23 3.22
N LEU A 46 5.32 6.35 2.42
CA LEU A 46 3.94 6.29 2.89
C LEU A 46 3.11 5.36 2.01
N LEU A 47 2.46 4.39 2.64
CA LEU A 47 1.56 3.43 2.00
C LEU A 47 0.19 3.43 2.69
N ARG A 48 -0.85 3.86 2.01
CA ARG A 48 -2.23 3.82 2.55
C ARG A 48 -2.96 2.59 2.03
N LEU A 49 -3.42 1.73 2.95
CA LEU A 49 -4.11 0.46 2.66
C LEU A 49 -5.46 0.33 3.39
N TYR A 50 -5.90 1.35 4.13
CA TYR A 50 -7.18 1.32 4.85
C TYR A 50 -8.38 1.02 3.93
N SER A 51 -9.43 0.43 4.49
CA SER A 51 -10.60 -0.03 3.72
C SER A 51 -10.26 -1.01 2.59
N ASN A 52 -9.34 -1.94 2.85
CA ASN A 52 -9.12 -3.17 2.08
C ASN A 52 -9.45 -4.40 2.94
N SER A 53 -9.42 -5.58 2.34
CA SER A 53 -9.80 -6.85 2.97
C SER A 53 -8.60 -7.67 3.50
N PHE A 54 -7.54 -6.99 3.96
CA PHE A 54 -6.37 -7.65 4.55
C PHE A 54 -6.70 -8.28 5.91
N SER A 55 -6.25 -9.52 6.11
CA SER A 55 -6.26 -10.18 7.41
C SER A 55 -5.23 -9.54 8.36
N LEU A 56 -5.34 -9.81 9.66
CA LEU A 56 -4.38 -9.31 10.65
C LEU A 56 -2.97 -9.83 10.38
N GLU A 57 -2.85 -11.09 9.96
CA GLU A 57 -1.59 -11.74 9.62
C GLU A 57 -0.92 -11.04 8.43
N GLU A 58 -1.69 -10.74 7.38
CA GLU A 58 -1.21 -9.96 6.23
C GLU A 58 -0.69 -8.59 6.67
N LYS A 59 -1.45 -7.85 7.49
CA LYS A 59 -1.00 -6.53 7.99
C LYS A 59 0.34 -6.62 8.72
N GLN A 60 0.57 -7.67 9.49
CA GLN A 60 1.85 -7.90 10.17
C GLN A 60 2.97 -8.24 9.19
N GLU A 61 2.69 -9.02 8.15
CA GLU A 61 3.66 -9.38 7.12
C GLU A 61 4.10 -8.14 6.32
N ILE A 62 3.15 -7.29 5.93
CA ILE A 62 3.42 -6.03 5.22
C ILE A 62 4.33 -5.11 6.03
N GLN A 63 4.09 -4.97 7.34
CA GLN A 63 4.94 -4.17 8.22
C GLN A 63 6.37 -4.72 8.33
N LYS A 64 6.54 -6.05 8.28
CA LYS A 64 7.86 -6.69 8.28
C LYS A 64 8.60 -6.51 6.96
N LEU A 65 7.87 -6.53 5.85
CA LEU A 65 8.43 -6.37 4.50
C LEU A 65 8.88 -4.94 4.23
N LEU A 66 8.16 -3.95 4.77
CA LEU A 66 8.45 -2.54 4.60
C LEU A 66 8.69 -1.83 5.94
N PRO A 67 9.77 -2.16 6.67
CA PRO A 67 10.00 -1.64 8.01
C PRO A 67 10.31 -0.13 8.04
N ASN A 68 10.72 0.43 6.89
CA ASN A 68 11.05 1.86 6.74
C ASN A 68 9.91 2.67 6.09
N CYS A 69 8.76 2.05 5.82
CA CYS A 69 7.60 2.70 5.21
C CYS A 69 6.50 2.86 6.27
N GLU A 70 5.89 4.03 6.33
CA GLU A 70 4.72 4.28 7.17
C GLU A 70 3.49 3.70 6.48
N ILE A 71 2.85 2.71 7.10
CA ILE A 71 1.70 2.01 6.52
C ILE A 71 0.43 2.34 7.30
N ASP A 72 -0.53 2.97 6.63
CA ASP A 72 -1.83 3.32 7.21
C ASP A 72 -2.90 2.30 6.85
N PHE A 73 -3.27 1.45 7.82
CA PHE A 73 -4.36 0.48 7.71
C PHE A 73 -5.70 0.97 8.25
N GLU A 74 -5.71 2.10 8.97
CA GLU A 74 -6.86 2.56 9.75
C GLU A 74 -7.45 3.88 9.21
N GLY A 75 -6.79 4.52 8.25
CA GLY A 75 -7.20 5.82 7.70
C GLY A 75 -6.95 6.95 8.69
N LYS A 76 -6.02 6.75 9.63
CA LYS A 76 -5.69 7.70 10.71
C LYS A 76 -4.71 8.76 10.25
N VAL A 77 -4.01 8.54 9.13
CA VAL A 77 -3.19 9.57 8.50
C VAL A 77 -4.12 10.41 7.62
N GLU A 78 -4.86 11.30 8.30
CA GLU A 78 -5.61 12.36 7.63
C GLU A 78 -4.63 13.10 6.71
N SER A 79 -5.03 13.21 5.44
CA SER A 79 -4.36 14.12 4.53
C SER A 79 -4.73 15.49 5.06
N GLU A 80 -3.83 16.14 5.79
CA GLU A 80 -3.94 17.58 5.98
C GLU A 80 -4.08 18.18 4.57
N GLU A 81 -5.25 18.76 4.31
CA GLU A 81 -5.55 19.53 3.10
C GLU A 81 -4.58 20.71 2.94
#